data_AF-A0A968CSW3-F1
#
_entry.id   AF-A0A968CSW3-F1
#
_cell.length_a   1.000
_cell.length_b   1.000
_cell.length_c   1.000
_cell.angle_alpha   90.00
_cell.angle_beta   90.00
_cell.angle_gamma   90.00
#
_symmetry.space_group_name_H-M   'P 1'
#
loop_
_entity.id
_entity.type
_entity.pdbx_description
1 polymer ?
#
loop_
_entity_poly.entity_id
_entity_poly.type
_entity_poly.pdbx_seq_one_letter_code
_entity_poly.pdbx_strand_id
1 'polypeptide(L)' 'TNGSDAEISLHAFEELGTRIFGRLQGEFAIAIVDEDRFVLARDRLGIKPLYYGFHSDALCFASEIKGL' A
#
# COMPACT_ATOMS: atom_id res chain seq x y z
N THR A 1 12.37 -4.25 19.40
CA THR A 1 11.90 -4.22 18.01
C THR A 1 11.04 -3.00 17.84
N ASN A 2 11.40 -2.11 16.92
CA ASN A 2 10.56 -0.95 16.62
C ASN A 2 9.26 -1.49 16.03
N GLY A 3 8.09 -1.04 16.51
CA GLY A 3 6.80 -1.66 16.22
C GLY A 3 5.94 -0.80 15.30
N SER A 4 6.52 -0.23 14.24
CA SER A 4 5.75 0.65 13.36
C SER A 4 4.72 -0.13 12.56
N ASP A 5 3.56 0.48 12.29
CA ASP A 5 2.49 -0.15 11.50
C ASP A 5 2.97 -0.63 10.12
N ALA A 6 3.97 0.06 9.55
CA ALA A 6 4.61 -0.33 8.31
C ALA A 6 5.40 -1.65 8.44
N GLU A 7 6.17 -1.81 9.53
CA GLU A 7 6.99 -3.00 9.79
C GLU A 7 6.11 -4.22 10.09
N ILE A 8 5.03 -4.01 10.85
CA ILE A 8 4.01 -5.04 11.12
C ILE A 8 3.32 -5.47 9.81
N SER A 9 2.92 -4.50 8.98
CA SER A 9 2.25 -4.78 7.71
C SER A 9 3.17 -5.48 6.71
N LEU A 10 4.45 -5.12 6.67
CA LEU A 10 5.45 -5.76 5.81
C LEU A 10 5.67 -7.22 6.22
N HIS A 11 5.91 -7.50 7.50
CA HIS A 11 6.08 -8.89 7.96
C HIS A 11 4.84 -9.74 7.71
N ALA A 12 3.64 -9.20 7.94
CA ALA A 12 2.42 -9.91 7.62
C ALA A 12 2.31 -10.19 6.11
N PHE A 13 2.71 -9.24 5.25
CA PHE A 13 2.71 -9.40 3.80
C PHE A 13 3.71 -10.47 3.35
N GLU A 14 4.89 -10.56 3.97
CA GLU A 14 5.87 -11.61 3.68
C GLU A 14 5.29 -13.02 3.95
N GLU A 15 4.52 -13.18 5.03
CA GLU A 15 3.92 -14.47 5.40
C GLU A 15 2.66 -14.83 4.59
N LEU A 16 1.80 -13.85 4.31
CA LEU A 16 0.43 -14.08 3.80
C LEU A 16 0.20 -13.51 2.39
N GLY A 17 1.14 -12.75 1.85
CA GLY A 17 1.00 -12.01 0.59
C GLY A 17 -0.17 -11.02 0.62
N THR A 18 -0.79 -10.78 -0.53
CA THR A 18 -1.93 -9.85 -0.68
C THR A 18 -3.16 -10.25 0.14
N ARG A 19 -3.22 -11.47 0.71
CA ARG A 19 -4.31 -11.89 1.59
C ARG A 19 -4.38 -11.09 2.89
N ILE A 20 -3.29 -10.42 3.29
CA ILE A 20 -3.30 -9.56 4.49
C ILE A 20 -4.32 -8.44 4.40
N PHE A 21 -4.55 -7.88 3.21
CA PHE A 21 -5.39 -6.69 3.06
C PHE A 21 -6.87 -6.97 3.33
N GLY A 22 -7.29 -8.23 3.23
CA GLY A 22 -8.62 -8.67 3.67
C GLY A 22 -8.73 -8.90 5.18
N ARG A 23 -7.61 -8.90 5.91
CA ARG A 23 -7.52 -9.14 7.36
C ARG A 23 -7.19 -7.88 8.15
N LEU A 24 -6.56 -6.89 7.53
CA LEU A 24 -6.27 -5.60 8.16
C LEU A 24 -7.55 -4.88 8.53
N GLN A 25 -7.58 -4.35 9.76
CA GLN A 25 -8.66 -3.50 10.27
C GLN A 25 -8.12 -2.10 10.51
N GLY A 26 -8.90 -1.09 10.15
CA GLY A 26 -8.52 0.32 10.29
C GLY A 26 -8.29 1.01 8.96
N GLU A 27 -7.70 2.20 9.05
CA GLU A 27 -7.38 3.07 7.91
C GLU A 27 -5.93 2.85 7.46
N PHE A 28 -5.71 2.64 6.17
CA PHE A 28 -4.37 2.43 5.62
C PHE A 28 -4.29 2.75 4.13
N ALA A 29 -3.11 3.18 3.70
CA ALA A 29 -2.68 3.22 2.31
C ALA A 29 -1.24 2.71 2.28
N ILE A 30 -1.00 1.60 1.58
CA ILE A 30 0.24 0.84 1.58
C ILE A 30 0.74 0.71 0.14
N ALA A 31 2.04 0.92 -0.05
CA ALA A 31 2.76 0.61 -1.27
C ALA A 31 3.88 -0.39 -0.94
N ILE A 32 3.91 -1.53 -1.60
CA ILE A 32 4.96 -2.56 -1.48
C ILE A 32 5.60 -2.75 -2.84
N VAL A 33 6.92 -2.78 -2.85
CA VAL A 33 7.73 -2.98 -4.06
C VAL A 33 8.73 -4.09 -3.78
N ASP A 34 8.74 -5.10 -4.65
CA ASP A 34 9.83 -6.07 -4.78
C ASP A 34 10.36 -6.05 -6.24
N GLU A 35 11.29 -6.94 -6.57
CA GLU A 35 11.93 -6.99 -7.90
C GLU A 35 10.92 -7.23 -9.05
N ASP A 36 9.83 -7.96 -8.79
CA ASP A 36 8.87 -8.42 -9.81
C ASP A 36 7.44 -7.88 -9.58
N ARG A 37 7.20 -7.19 -8.46
CA ARG A 37 5.86 -6.86 -7.99
C ARG A 37 5.80 -5.46 -7.43
N PHE A 38 4.74 -4.78 -7.83
CA PHE A 38 4.33 -3.51 -7.28
C PHE A 38 2.88 -3.64 -6.79
N VAL A 39 2.65 -3.42 -5.49
CA VAL A 39 1.35 -3.60 -4.85
C VAL A 39 0.93 -2.29 -4.20
N LEU A 40 -0.21 -1.76 -4.64
CA LEU A 40 -0.92 -0.68 -3.98
C LEU A 40 -2.16 -1.24 -3.29
N ALA A 41 -2.30 -0.98 -2.00
CA ALA A 41 -3.46 -1.41 -1.22
C ALA A 41 -3.96 -0.26 -0.34
N ARG A 42 -5.28 -0.15 -0.20
CA ARG A 42 -5.90 0.82 0.71
C ARG A 42 -7.02 0.18 1.50
N ASP A 43 -7.41 0.82 2.59
CA ASP A 43 -8.50 0.35 3.43
C ASP A 43 -9.83 0.28 2.65
N ARG A 44 -10.72 -0.61 3.12
CA ARG A 44 -11.97 -0.95 2.43
C ARG A 44 -12.93 0.23 2.29
N LEU A 45 -12.87 1.20 3.19
CA LEU A 45 -13.72 2.40 3.14
C LEU A 45 -13.06 3.53 2.36
N GLY A 46 -11.77 3.40 2.05
CA GLY A 46 -10.99 4.44 1.41
C GLY A 46 -10.80 5.68 2.28
N ILE A 47 -10.65 5.50 3.59
CA ILE A 47 -10.40 6.61 4.53
C ILE A 47 -9.05 7.25 4.22
N LYS A 48 -7.98 6.46 4.05
CA LYS A 48 -6.71 6.99 3.52
C LYS A 48 -6.81 7.10 1.99
N PRO A 49 -6.59 8.29 1.40
CA PRO A 49 -6.52 8.43 -0.04
C PRO A 49 -5.27 7.76 -0.59
N LEU A 50 -5.43 7.12 -1.75
CA LEU A 50 -4.34 6.55 -2.53
C LEU A 50 -4.70 6.73 -4.00
N TYR A 51 -3.96 7.60 -4.67
CA TYR A 51 -4.13 7.92 -6.07
C TYR A 51 -3.01 7.25 -6.86
N TYR A 52 -3.30 6.77 -8.05
CA TYR A 52 -2.31 6.24 -8.99
C TYR A 52 -2.65 6.66 -10.41
N GLY A 53 -1.64 6.72 -11.27
CA GLY A 53 -1.77 7.05 -12.69
C GLY A 53 -0.51 6.74 -13.46
N PHE A 54 -0.55 6.89 -14.77
CA PHE A 54 0.63 6.72 -15.63
C PHE A 54 1.08 8.07 -16.17
N HIS A 55 2.38 8.35 -16.08
CA HIS A 55 3.03 9.51 -16.67
C HIS A 55 4.28 9.07 -17.43
N SER A 56 4.30 9.28 -18.75
CA SER A 56 5.44 8.90 -19.61
C SER A 56 5.89 7.46 -19.40
N ASP A 57 4.93 6.52 -19.43
CA ASP A 57 5.11 5.08 -19.18
C ASP A 57 5.56 4.69 -17.75
N ALA A 58 5.72 5.64 -16.84
CA ALA A 58 5.96 5.38 -15.43
C ALA A 58 4.64 5.32 -14.64
N LEU A 59 4.54 4.36 -13.73
CA LEU A 59 3.47 4.31 -12.75
C LEU A 59 3.79 5.30 -11.60
N CYS A 60 2.91 6.28 -11.42
CA CYS A 60 2.98 7.27 -10.35
C CYS A 60 1.90 6.98 -9.31
N PHE A 61 2.19 7.23 -8.03
CA PHE A 61 1.22 7.08 -6.95
C PHE A 61 1.47 8.09 -5.82
N ALA A 62 0.40 8.54 -5.16
CA ALA A 62 0.48 9.53 -4.10
C ALA A 62 -0.72 9.43 -3.13
N SER A 63 -0.57 9.92 -1.91
CA SER A 63 -1.68 10.06 -0.94
C SER A 63 -2.52 11.33 -1.16
N GLU A 64 -2.13 12.20 -2.09
CA GLU A 64 -2.85 13.42 -2.45
C GLU A 64 -2.85 13.60 -3.98
N ILE A 65 -3.98 14.02 -4.56
CA ILE A 65 -4.12 14.16 -6.02
C ILE A 65 -3.13 15.15 -6.64
N LYS A 66 -2.74 16.20 -5.89
CA LYS A 66 -1.76 17.21 -6.31
C LYS A 66 -0.33 16.68 -6.38
N GLY A 67 -0.09 15.49 -5.80
CA GLY A 67 1.21 14.82 -5.80
C GLY A 67 1.37 13.79 -6.91
N LEU A 68 0.34 13.60 -7.75
CA LEU A 68 0.41 12.82 -8.99
C LEU A 68 0.88 13.64 -10.18
#